data_AF-A0A1Q9E956-F1
#
_entry.id   AF-A0A1Q9E956-F1
#
_cell.length_a   1.000
_cell.length_b   1.000
_cell.length_c   1.000
_cell.angle_alpha   90.00
_cell.angle_beta   90.00
_cell.angle_gamma   90.00
#
_symmetry.space_group_name_H-M   'P 1'
#
loop_
_entity.id
_entity.type
_entity.pdbx_description
1 polymer ?
#
loop_
_entity_poly.entity_id
_entity_poly.type
_entity_poly.pdbx_seq_one_letter_code
_entity_poly.pdbx_strand_id
1 'polypeptide(L)'
;MLQLRKNKIVTQVSKGQVEIRQMEVDWYCGNYQTISGQAAMLAGFAFNFLTAPMPKDKEPCIWLEFFYFFCVSTALGAELGVIVISSYLSVWAPSLALRGKRGAVDLHKACDTLRDYQALVFSCFMCGWIVHFIASILQVWIFYKRSIATFVSIPFLLFTVAIIWYLVDLRQKLSLSETEVVTGKISHFQPYEQIGDLDHGLAGSGQPTRAGGSRGAYCRVQQDAPESLQPRSSGS
;
A
#
# COMPACT_ATOMS: atom_id res chain seq x y z
N MET A 1 1.36 -31.37 29.45
CA MET A 1 2.16 -30.18 29.83
C MET A 1 2.97 -29.60 28.66
N LEU A 2 3.82 -30.38 27.97
CA LEU A 2 4.66 -29.86 26.86
C LEU A 2 3.86 -29.40 25.63
N GLN A 3 2.80 -30.12 25.24
CA GLN A 3 1.94 -29.72 24.13
C GLN A 3 1.24 -28.37 24.37
N LEU A 4 0.81 -28.09 25.61
CA LEU A 4 0.24 -26.79 25.98
C LEU A 4 1.27 -25.66 25.85
N ARG A 5 2.53 -25.90 26.26
CA ARG A 5 3.62 -24.92 26.06
C ARG A 5 3.88 -24.68 24.58
N LYS A 6 3.91 -25.74 23.76
CA LYS A 6 4.08 -25.63 22.30
C LYS A 6 2.96 -24.79 21.68
N ASN A 7 1.70 -25.09 22.00
CA ASN A 7 0.55 -24.34 21.48
C ASN A 7 0.58 -22.88 21.94
N LYS A 8 0.92 -22.62 23.21
CA LYS A 8 1.07 -21.25 23.73
C LYS A 8 2.09 -20.45 22.92
N ILE A 9 3.25 -21.04 22.61
CA ILE A 9 4.30 -20.38 21.82
C ILE A 9 3.81 -20.12 20.40
N VAL A 10 3.19 -21.09 19.74
CA VAL A 10 2.66 -20.94 18.37
C VAL A 10 1.62 -19.83 18.32
N THR A 11 0.68 -19.80 19.27
CA THR A 11 -0.32 -18.73 19.36
C THR A 11 0.32 -17.38 19.63
N GLN A 12 1.33 -17.30 20.49
CA GLN A 12 2.03 -16.05 20.79
C GLN A 12 2.77 -15.51 19.55
N VAL A 13 3.45 -16.38 18.79
CA VAL A 13 4.14 -15.98 17.55
C VAL A 13 3.13 -15.56 16.48
N SER A 14 2.02 -16.30 16.32
CA SER A 14 0.95 -15.95 15.37
C SER A 14 0.31 -14.60 15.70
N LYS A 15 0.05 -14.33 16.99
CA LYS A 15 -0.42 -13.02 17.45
C LYS A 15 0.58 -11.92 17.13
N GLY A 16 1.87 -12.14 17.41
CA GLY A 16 2.93 -11.19 17.09
C GLY A 16 3.03 -10.88 15.60
N GLN A 17 2.88 -11.88 14.74
CA GLN A 17 2.85 -11.69 13.28
C GLN A 17 1.69 -10.78 12.85
N VAL A 18 0.48 -11.03 13.37
CA VAL A 18 -0.70 -10.20 13.08
C VAL A 18 -0.50 -8.76 13.55
N GLU A 19 0.07 -8.56 14.73
CA GLU A 19 0.39 -7.25 15.28
C GLU A 19 1.40 -6.48 14.41
N ILE A 20 2.46 -7.15 13.95
CA ILE A 20 3.43 -6.56 13.01
C ILE A 20 2.75 -6.15 11.70
N ARG A 21 1.87 -6.99 11.15
CA ARG A 21 1.14 -6.64 9.93
C ARG A 21 0.16 -5.49 10.11
N GLN A 22 -0.48 -5.38 11.27
CA GLN A 22 -1.32 -4.23 11.57
C GLN A 22 -0.48 -2.94 11.59
N MET A 23 0.71 -2.97 12.22
CA MET A 23 1.64 -1.83 12.21
C MET A 23 2.10 -1.46 10.79
N GLU A 24 2.34 -2.45 9.91
CA GLU A 24 2.67 -2.20 8.50
C GLU A 24 1.50 -1.50 7.79
N VAL A 25 0.26 -1.98 7.95
CA VAL A 25 -0.93 -1.33 7.37
C VAL A 25 -1.07 0.11 7.86
N ASP A 26 -0.93 0.34 9.16
CA ASP A 26 -1.01 1.68 9.76
C ASP A 26 0.10 2.61 9.21
N TRP A 27 1.31 2.08 9.02
CA TRP A 27 2.42 2.81 8.41
C TRP A 27 2.13 3.22 6.97
N TYR A 28 1.65 2.30 6.11
CA TYR A 28 1.25 2.62 4.74
C TYR A 28 0.13 3.66 4.70
N CYS A 29 -0.90 3.50 5.55
CA CYS A 29 -2.01 4.44 5.64
C CYS A 29 -1.52 5.84 6.05
N GLY A 30 -0.62 5.95 7.02
CA GLY A 30 0.00 7.23 7.40
C GLY A 30 0.78 7.88 6.26
N ASN A 31 1.52 7.09 5.48
CA ASN A 31 2.22 7.58 4.30
C ASN A 31 1.25 8.09 3.23
N TYR A 32 0.19 7.35 2.93
CA TYR A 32 -0.83 7.76 1.96
C TYR A 32 -1.58 9.02 2.40
N GLN A 33 -1.88 9.17 3.69
CA GLN A 33 -2.47 10.41 4.23
C GLN A 33 -1.52 11.59 4.08
N THR A 34 -0.22 11.39 4.35
CA THR A 34 0.79 12.44 4.17
C THR A 34 0.91 12.87 2.71
N ILE A 35 1.00 11.91 1.77
CA ILE A 35 1.06 12.17 0.33
C ILE A 35 -0.22 12.88 -0.13
N SER A 36 -1.39 12.40 0.31
CA SER A 36 -2.69 13.02 -0.03
C SER A 36 -2.78 14.47 0.44
N GLY A 37 -2.30 14.77 1.66
CA GLY A 37 -2.24 16.14 2.16
C GLY A 37 -1.34 17.07 1.34
N GLN A 38 -0.16 16.59 0.93
CA GLN A 38 0.75 17.34 0.08
C GLN A 38 0.20 17.52 -1.35
N ALA A 39 -0.41 16.49 -1.91
CA ALA A 39 -1.08 16.53 -3.21
C ALA A 39 -2.25 17.53 -3.20
N ALA A 40 -3.05 17.57 -2.12
CA ALA A 40 -4.13 18.54 -1.97
C ALA A 40 -3.61 19.99 -1.95
N MET A 41 -2.48 20.23 -1.29
CA MET A 41 -1.83 21.54 -1.30
C MET A 41 -1.36 21.94 -2.72
N LEU A 42 -0.70 21.03 -3.44
CA LEU A 42 -0.26 21.26 -4.83
C LEU A 42 -1.44 21.49 -5.78
N ALA A 43 -2.50 20.70 -5.64
CA ALA A 43 -3.74 20.88 -6.39
C ALA A 43 -4.35 22.27 -6.14
N GLY A 44 -4.34 22.75 -4.88
CA GLY A 44 -4.78 24.10 -4.53
C GLY A 44 -3.94 25.20 -5.21
N PHE A 45 -2.62 25.04 -5.27
CA PHE A 45 -1.75 25.97 -5.99
C PHE A 45 -1.99 25.93 -7.51
N ALA A 46 -2.16 24.74 -8.09
CA ALA A 46 -2.47 24.58 -9.50
C ALA A 46 -3.84 25.22 -9.85
N PHE A 47 -4.83 25.11 -8.97
CA PHE A 47 -6.12 25.76 -9.15
C PHE A 47 -5.99 27.29 -9.15
N ASN A 48 -5.16 27.86 -8.28
CA ASN A 48 -4.89 29.30 -8.27
C ASN A 48 -4.31 29.79 -9.61
N PHE A 49 -3.42 29.00 -10.22
CA PHE A 49 -2.86 29.29 -11.55
C PHE A 49 -3.94 29.32 -12.64
N LEU A 50 -4.95 28.44 -12.55
CA LEU A 50 -6.07 28.42 -13.48
C LEU A 50 -6.95 29.67 -13.35
N THR A 51 -7.10 30.20 -12.14
CA THR A 51 -7.98 31.36 -11.85
C THR A 51 -7.30 32.71 -11.96
N ALA A 52 -5.98 32.75 -12.14
CA ALA A 52 -5.22 33.99 -12.22
C ALA A 52 -5.63 34.81 -13.46
N PRO A 53 -5.98 36.10 -13.33
CA PRO A 53 -6.40 36.91 -14.47
C PRO A 53 -5.22 37.13 -15.43
N MET A 54 -5.45 36.90 -16.72
CA MET A 54 -4.46 37.13 -17.77
C MET A 54 -4.19 38.64 -17.91
N PRO A 55 -2.91 39.08 -17.97
CA PRO A 55 -2.58 40.49 -18.20
C PRO A 55 -3.05 40.94 -19.60
N LYS A 56 -3.77 42.06 -19.66
CA LYS A 56 -4.34 42.60 -20.92
C LYS A 56 -3.32 43.32 -21.79
N ASP A 57 -2.22 43.77 -21.21
CA ASP A 57 -1.29 44.69 -21.88
C ASP A 57 -0.33 44.01 -22.87
N LYS A 58 -0.30 42.67 -22.89
CA LYS A 58 0.61 41.89 -23.73
C LYS A 58 -0.02 40.55 -24.08
N GLU A 59 -0.48 40.41 -25.31
CA GLU A 59 -0.99 39.14 -25.83
C GLU A 59 0.17 38.12 -25.90
N PRO A 60 0.16 37.04 -25.10
CA PRO A 60 1.18 36.01 -25.19
C PRO A 60 1.01 35.20 -26.49
N CYS A 61 2.05 34.45 -26.85
CA CYS A 61 1.93 33.51 -27.96
C CYS A 61 0.89 32.44 -27.60
N ILE A 62 -0.10 32.22 -28.47
CA ILE A 62 -1.18 31.25 -28.26
C ILE A 62 -0.69 29.85 -27.88
N TRP A 63 0.45 29.43 -28.43
CA TRP A 63 1.07 28.15 -28.10
C TRP A 63 1.52 28.08 -26.65
N LEU A 64 2.13 29.16 -26.14
CA LEU A 64 2.60 29.22 -24.76
C LEU A 64 1.43 29.14 -23.78
N GLU A 65 0.34 29.84 -24.09
CA GLU A 65 -0.90 29.80 -23.31
C GLU A 65 -1.53 28.40 -23.33
N PHE A 66 -1.61 27.77 -24.50
CA PHE A 66 -2.11 26.40 -24.63
C PHE A 66 -1.28 25.41 -23.80
N PHE A 67 0.05 25.44 -23.92
CA PHE A 67 0.93 24.57 -23.14
C PHE A 67 0.82 24.83 -21.63
N TYR A 68 0.70 26.10 -21.24
CA TYR A 68 0.49 26.47 -19.84
C TYR A 68 -0.80 25.83 -19.29
N PHE A 69 -1.94 26.04 -19.94
CA PHE A 69 -3.21 25.45 -19.48
C PHE A 69 -3.17 23.93 -19.50
N PHE A 70 -2.60 23.33 -20.55
CA PHE A 70 -2.45 21.89 -20.65
C PHE A 70 -1.62 21.31 -19.48
N CYS A 71 -0.48 21.91 -19.15
CA CYS A 71 0.35 21.51 -18.02
C CYS A 71 -0.38 21.70 -16.68
N VAL A 72 -1.02 22.85 -16.45
CA VAL A 72 -1.76 23.12 -15.21
C VAL A 72 -2.90 22.13 -15.02
N SER A 73 -3.70 21.87 -16.07
CA SER A 73 -4.81 20.92 -16.02
C SER A 73 -4.32 19.48 -15.81
N THR A 74 -3.21 19.09 -16.45
CA THR A 74 -2.62 17.76 -16.27
C THR A 74 -2.07 17.58 -14.86
N ALA A 75 -1.34 18.57 -14.33
CA ALA A 75 -0.86 18.54 -12.94
C ALA A 75 -2.03 18.45 -11.95
N LEU A 76 -3.05 19.30 -12.12
CA LEU A 76 -4.24 19.27 -11.26
C LEU A 76 -4.94 17.91 -11.31
N GLY A 77 -5.13 17.33 -12.51
CA GLY A 77 -5.74 16.02 -12.69
C GLY A 77 -4.92 14.90 -12.04
N ALA A 78 -3.59 14.94 -12.18
CA ALA A 78 -2.70 13.96 -11.58
C ALA A 78 -2.74 14.01 -10.04
N GLU A 79 -2.65 15.21 -9.44
CA GLU A 79 -2.70 15.39 -7.98
C GLU A 79 -4.07 14.98 -7.41
N LEU A 80 -5.17 15.35 -8.06
CA LEU A 80 -6.50 14.89 -7.67
C LEU A 80 -6.63 13.36 -7.77
N GLY A 81 -6.04 12.75 -8.81
CA GLY A 81 -5.98 11.29 -8.96
C GLY A 81 -5.22 10.62 -7.81
N VAL A 82 -4.08 11.19 -7.40
CA VAL A 82 -3.30 10.72 -6.23
C VAL A 82 -4.11 10.79 -4.95
N ILE A 83 -4.83 11.89 -4.71
CA ILE A 83 -5.70 12.06 -3.54
C ILE A 83 -6.77 10.98 -3.50
N VAL A 84 -7.45 10.74 -4.63
CA VAL A 84 -8.50 9.73 -4.73
C VAL A 84 -7.92 8.33 -4.44
N ILE A 85 -6.86 7.93 -5.15
CA ILE A 85 -6.27 6.59 -4.98
C ILE A 85 -5.78 6.41 -3.53
N SER A 86 -5.08 7.39 -2.97
CA SER A 86 -4.57 7.34 -1.59
C SER A 86 -5.70 7.27 -0.56
N SER A 87 -6.80 7.98 -0.79
CA SER A 87 -7.99 7.94 0.07
C SER A 87 -8.69 6.58 0.01
N TYR A 88 -8.81 6.00 -1.19
CA TYR A 88 -9.37 4.66 -1.34
C TYR A 88 -8.50 3.62 -0.63
N LEU A 89 -7.18 3.65 -0.83
CA LEU A 89 -6.26 2.71 -0.17
C LEU A 89 -6.32 2.81 1.35
N SER A 90 -6.28 4.03 1.89
CA SER A 90 -6.29 4.26 3.36
C SER A 90 -7.63 3.95 4.04
N VAL A 91 -8.75 3.95 3.31
CA VAL A 91 -10.06 3.58 3.87
C VAL A 91 -10.34 2.08 3.71
N TRP A 92 -10.09 1.52 2.52
CA TRP A 92 -10.50 0.15 2.20
C TRP A 92 -9.52 -0.90 2.70
N ALA A 93 -8.21 -0.61 2.77
CA ALA A 93 -7.24 -1.57 3.29
C ALA A 93 -7.46 -1.94 4.77
N PRO A 94 -7.62 -0.99 5.71
CA PRO A 94 -7.92 -1.35 7.10
C PRO A 94 -9.32 -1.97 7.24
N SER A 95 -10.29 -1.56 6.41
CA SER A 95 -11.62 -2.20 6.36
C SER A 95 -11.51 -3.68 5.97
N LEU A 96 -10.68 -4.02 4.98
CA LEU A 96 -10.43 -5.40 4.58
C LEU A 96 -9.65 -6.17 5.66
N ALA A 97 -8.69 -5.52 6.31
CA ALA A 97 -7.91 -6.13 7.40
C ALA A 97 -8.78 -6.51 8.61
N LEU A 98 -9.76 -5.67 8.97
CA LEU A 98 -10.61 -5.87 10.14
C LEU A 98 -11.89 -6.69 9.85
N ARG A 99 -12.47 -6.56 8.66
CA ARG A 99 -13.76 -7.18 8.28
C ARG A 99 -13.61 -8.34 7.31
N GLY A 100 -12.38 -8.73 6.99
CA GLY A 100 -12.10 -9.86 6.11
C GLY A 100 -12.65 -11.17 6.67
N LYS A 101 -13.32 -11.94 5.81
CA LYS A 101 -13.90 -13.25 6.17
C LYS A 101 -12.84 -14.34 6.38
N ARG A 102 -11.58 -14.08 5.99
CA ARG A 102 -10.49 -15.05 6.07
C ARG A 102 -9.44 -14.67 7.12
N GLY A 103 -9.83 -13.84 8.10
CA GLY A 103 -8.98 -13.42 9.22
C GLY A 103 -7.61 -12.89 8.75
N ALA A 104 -6.53 -13.48 9.27
CA ALA A 104 -5.16 -13.06 9.00
C ALA A 104 -4.77 -13.08 7.50
N VAL A 105 -5.40 -13.93 6.69
CA VAL A 105 -5.13 -14.01 5.24
C VAL A 105 -5.56 -12.71 4.53
N ASP A 106 -6.70 -12.14 4.91
CA ASP A 106 -7.19 -10.89 4.33
C ASP A 106 -6.36 -9.68 4.81
N LEU A 107 -5.84 -9.72 6.04
CA LEU A 107 -4.85 -8.75 6.55
C LEU A 107 -3.56 -8.76 5.72
N HIS A 108 -3.00 -9.95 5.45
CA HIS A 108 -1.82 -10.07 4.58
C HIS A 108 -2.10 -9.52 3.18
N LYS A 109 -3.25 -9.86 2.60
CA LYS A 109 -3.66 -9.35 1.28
C LYS A 109 -3.79 -7.83 1.27
N ALA A 110 -4.36 -7.23 2.32
CA ALA A 110 -4.48 -5.77 2.44
C ALA A 110 -3.10 -5.11 2.46
N CYS A 111 -2.17 -5.62 3.26
CA CYS A 111 -0.81 -5.11 3.34
C CYS A 111 -0.05 -5.26 2.01
N ASP A 112 -0.13 -6.42 1.35
CA ASP A 112 0.53 -6.65 0.06
C ASP A 112 -0.03 -5.68 -1.01
N THR A 113 -1.35 -5.46 -1.03
CA THR A 113 -1.98 -4.49 -1.94
C THR A 113 -1.50 -3.06 -1.67
N LEU A 114 -1.40 -2.65 -0.40
CA LEU A 114 -0.89 -1.31 -0.04
C LEU A 114 0.54 -1.10 -0.51
N ARG A 115 1.39 -2.12 -0.43
CA ARG A 115 2.77 -2.08 -0.90
C ARG A 115 2.85 -1.96 -2.42
N ASP A 116 2.10 -2.79 -3.14
CA ASP A 116 2.16 -2.86 -4.61
C ASP A 116 1.75 -1.53 -5.26
N TYR A 117 0.78 -0.82 -4.67
CA TYR A 117 0.34 0.50 -5.17
C TYR A 117 1.25 1.67 -4.74
N GLN A 118 2.18 1.48 -3.80
CA GLN A 118 2.99 2.57 -3.27
C GLN A 118 3.85 3.22 -4.37
N ALA A 119 4.50 2.40 -5.19
CA ALA A 119 5.35 2.90 -6.28
C ALA A 119 4.54 3.68 -7.33
N LEU A 120 3.31 3.22 -7.62
CA LEU A 120 2.41 3.88 -8.57
C LEU A 120 1.95 5.24 -8.03
N VAL A 121 1.45 5.28 -6.80
CA VAL A 121 0.96 6.52 -6.17
C VAL A 121 2.09 7.53 -6.07
N PHE A 122 3.26 7.09 -5.59
CA PHE A 122 4.43 7.96 -5.48
C PHE A 122 4.88 8.45 -6.86
N SER A 123 4.97 7.59 -7.87
CA SER A 123 5.38 8.01 -9.21
C SER A 123 4.39 8.99 -9.85
N CYS A 124 3.09 8.82 -9.62
CA CYS A 124 2.06 9.74 -10.11
C CYS A 124 2.17 11.11 -9.43
N PHE A 125 2.35 11.14 -8.11
CA PHE A 125 2.59 12.36 -7.33
C PHE A 125 3.84 13.10 -7.82
N MET A 126 4.97 12.39 -7.99
CA MET A 126 6.20 13.02 -8.49
C MET A 126 6.05 13.55 -9.92
N CYS A 127 5.29 12.85 -10.77
CA CYS A 127 4.99 13.32 -12.12
C CYS A 127 4.14 14.61 -12.09
N GLY A 128 3.08 14.64 -11.29
CA GLY A 128 2.22 15.82 -11.08
C GLY A 128 3.02 17.02 -10.59
N TRP A 129 3.88 16.81 -9.59
CA TRP A 129 4.80 17.81 -9.06
C TRP A 129 5.74 18.38 -10.13
N ILE A 130 6.39 17.53 -10.93
CA ILE A 130 7.30 18.00 -12.01
C ILE A 130 6.53 18.85 -13.03
N VAL A 131 5.35 18.39 -13.47
CA VAL A 131 4.52 19.11 -14.43
C VAL A 131 4.06 20.46 -13.83
N HIS A 132 3.75 20.51 -12.53
CA HIS A 132 3.40 21.75 -11.83
C HIS A 132 4.55 22.77 -11.84
N PHE A 133 5.81 22.32 -11.65
CA PHE A 133 6.98 23.20 -11.75
C PHE A 133 7.19 23.75 -13.16
N ILE A 134 7.00 22.92 -14.19
CA ILE A 134 7.05 23.37 -15.59
C ILE A 134 5.97 24.44 -15.84
N ALA A 135 4.75 24.21 -15.37
CA ALA A 135 3.66 25.18 -15.46
C ALA A 135 4.00 26.51 -14.76
N SER A 136 4.65 26.45 -13.60
CA SER A 136 5.08 27.64 -12.83
C SER A 136 6.11 28.47 -13.61
N ILE A 137 7.05 27.81 -14.30
CA ILE A 137 8.01 28.50 -15.18
C ILE A 137 7.25 29.18 -16.32
N LEU A 138 6.36 28.45 -17.03
CA LEU A 138 5.57 29.01 -18.12
C LEU A 138 4.73 30.23 -17.68
N GLN A 139 4.17 30.20 -16.47
CA GLN A 139 3.44 31.33 -15.90
C GLN A 139 4.32 32.58 -15.78
N VAL A 140 5.56 32.44 -15.28
CA VAL A 140 6.50 33.56 -15.17
C VAL A 140 6.79 34.18 -16.55
N TRP A 141 6.90 33.35 -17.60
CA TRP A 141 7.09 33.82 -18.97
C TRP A 141 5.88 34.57 -19.54
N ILE A 142 4.67 34.25 -19.09
CA ILE A 142 3.43 34.93 -19.46
C ILE A 142 3.32 36.29 -18.74
N PHE A 143 3.54 36.32 -17.42
CA PHE A 143 3.30 37.52 -16.61
C PHE A 143 4.40 38.58 -16.70
N TYR A 144 5.68 38.20 -16.87
CA TYR A 144 6.80 39.13 -16.80
C TYR A 144 7.42 39.46 -18.17
N LYS A 145 8.17 40.57 -18.22
CA LYS A 145 9.02 40.91 -19.38
C LYS A 145 10.13 39.86 -19.55
N ARG A 146 10.55 39.60 -20.79
CA ARG A 146 11.52 38.52 -21.12
C ARG A 146 12.78 38.57 -20.27
N SER A 147 13.36 39.75 -20.04
CA SER A 147 14.57 39.89 -19.22
C SER A 147 14.36 39.40 -17.78
N ILE A 148 13.25 39.82 -17.14
CA ILE A 148 12.93 39.44 -15.76
C ILE A 148 12.60 37.94 -15.70
N ALA A 149 11.82 37.45 -16.67
CA ALA A 149 11.44 36.04 -16.74
C ALA A 149 12.66 35.12 -16.83
N THR A 150 13.67 35.49 -17.64
CA THR A 150 14.92 34.72 -17.73
C THR A 150 15.65 34.69 -16.39
N PHE A 151 15.82 35.84 -15.72
CA PHE A 151 16.50 35.89 -14.41
C PHE A 151 15.81 35.05 -13.33
N VAL A 152 14.47 34.99 -13.32
CA VAL A 152 13.72 34.18 -12.33
C VAL A 152 13.69 32.70 -12.71
N SER A 153 13.65 32.37 -14.00
CA SER A 153 13.58 30.98 -14.46
C SER A 153 14.85 30.17 -14.17
N ILE A 154 16.02 30.80 -14.16
CA ILE A 154 17.32 30.13 -13.90
C ILE A 154 17.37 29.50 -12.50
N PRO A 155 17.16 30.24 -11.39
CA PRO A 155 17.17 29.65 -10.06
C PRO A 155 16.04 28.65 -9.88
N PHE A 156 14.84 28.90 -10.43
CA PHE A 156 13.74 27.94 -10.40
C PHE A 156 14.12 26.59 -11.02
N LEU A 157 14.71 26.62 -12.22
CA LEU A 157 15.13 25.41 -12.92
C LEU A 157 16.26 24.70 -12.16
N LEU A 158 17.22 25.44 -11.61
CA LEU A 158 18.29 24.88 -10.78
C LEU A 158 17.72 24.17 -9.55
N PHE A 159 16.78 24.81 -8.84
CA PHE A 159 16.11 24.19 -7.68
C PHE A 159 15.34 22.93 -8.08
N THR A 160 14.59 22.96 -9.19
CA THR A 160 13.87 21.78 -9.68
C THR A 160 14.83 20.64 -10.01
N VAL A 161 15.93 20.90 -10.71
CA VAL A 161 16.94 19.88 -11.05
C VAL A 161 17.62 19.34 -9.80
N ALA A 162 17.98 20.21 -8.85
CA ALA A 162 18.58 19.80 -7.58
C ALA A 162 17.63 18.90 -6.80
N ILE A 163 16.34 19.26 -6.69
CA ILE A 163 15.33 18.45 -6.01
C ILE A 163 15.19 17.08 -6.70
N ILE A 164 15.06 17.03 -8.03
CA ILE A 164 14.98 15.76 -8.77
C ILE A 164 16.21 14.88 -8.51
N TRP A 165 17.40 15.48 -8.54
CA TRP A 165 18.65 14.77 -8.24
C TRP A 165 18.65 14.19 -6.82
N TYR A 166 18.30 14.99 -5.82
CA TYR A 166 18.18 14.53 -4.44
C TYR A 166 17.13 13.43 -4.27
N LEU A 167 16.00 13.51 -4.97
CA LEU A 167 14.96 12.48 -4.91
C LEU A 167 15.42 11.17 -5.52
N VAL A 168 16.17 11.21 -6.63
CA VAL A 168 16.75 10.01 -7.23
C VAL A 168 17.81 9.41 -6.31
N ASP A 169 18.68 10.23 -5.74
CA ASP A 169 19.70 9.79 -4.78
C ASP A 169 19.07 9.17 -3.51
N LEU A 170 18.06 9.83 -2.94
CA LEU A 170 17.30 9.30 -1.80
C LEU A 170 16.60 8.00 -2.17
N ARG A 171 15.97 7.91 -3.35
CA ARG A 171 15.34 6.68 -3.81
C ARG A 171 16.37 5.56 -3.95
N GLN A 172 17.55 5.82 -4.51
CA GLN A 172 18.59 4.80 -4.65
C GLN A 172 19.14 4.34 -3.30
N LYS A 173 19.31 5.25 -2.34
CA LYS A 173 19.85 4.94 -1.00
C LYS A 173 18.82 4.28 -0.08
N LEU A 174 17.54 4.61 -0.22
CA LEU A 174 16.46 4.14 0.65
C LEU A 174 15.64 2.99 0.03
N SER A 175 15.77 2.75 -1.28
CA SER A 175 15.13 1.61 -1.92
C SER A 175 15.87 0.34 -1.55
N LEU A 176 15.28 -0.45 -0.67
CA LEU A 176 15.69 -1.83 -0.44
C LEU A 176 15.26 -2.69 -1.63
N SER A 177 16.14 -3.58 -2.08
CA SER A 177 15.79 -4.58 -3.10
C SER A 177 14.67 -5.47 -2.56
N GLU A 178 13.68 -5.82 -3.38
CA GLU A 178 12.57 -6.70 -2.96
C GLU A 178 13.04 -8.03 -2.36
N THR A 179 14.23 -8.50 -2.74
CA THR A 179 14.87 -9.71 -2.21
C THR A 179 15.39 -9.57 -0.78
N GLU A 180 15.65 -8.34 -0.33
CA GLU A 180 16.18 -8.02 1.01
C GLU A 180 15.10 -7.50 1.96
N VAL A 181 13.91 -7.16 1.44
CA VAL A 181 12.80 -6.67 2.26
C VAL A 181 12.29 -7.81 3.15
N VAL A 182 12.63 -7.73 4.43
CA VAL A 182 12.06 -8.57 5.48
C VAL A 182 10.61 -8.15 5.68
N THR A 183 9.68 -8.86 5.05
CA THR A 183 8.24 -8.67 5.32
C THR A 183 7.88 -9.30 6.65
N GLY A 184 6.89 -8.76 7.36
CA GLY A 184 6.32 -9.41 8.54
C GLY A 184 5.62 -10.76 8.25
N LYS A 185 5.62 -11.28 7.00
CA LYS A 185 5.11 -12.63 6.70
C LYS A 185 6.12 -13.66 7.14
N ILE A 186 5.70 -14.62 7.93
CA ILE A 186 6.46 -15.83 8.16
C ILE A 186 5.78 -16.96 7.39
N SER A 187 6.31 -17.32 6.22
CA SER A 187 5.70 -18.30 5.30
C SER A 187 5.43 -19.66 5.95
N HIS A 188 6.20 -20.04 6.97
CA HIS A 188 6.01 -21.28 7.70
C HIS A 188 4.74 -21.36 8.55
N PHE A 189 4.08 -20.22 8.85
CA PHE A 189 2.82 -20.20 9.62
C PHE A 189 1.57 -20.20 8.75
N GLN A 190 1.68 -20.27 7.42
CA GLN A 190 0.54 -20.32 6.50
C GLN A 190 -0.52 -21.39 6.87
N PRO A 191 -0.16 -22.61 7.36
CA PRO A 191 -1.16 -23.59 7.79
C PRO A 191 -1.96 -23.14 9.02
N TYR A 192 -1.37 -22.30 9.89
CA TYR A 192 -2.02 -21.78 11.09
C TYR A 192 -2.91 -20.57 10.79
N GLU A 193 -2.61 -19.81 9.73
CA GLU A 193 -3.44 -18.69 9.28
C GLU A 193 -4.83 -19.16 8.81
N GLN A 194 -4.94 -20.39 8.30
CA GLN A 194 -6.21 -20.99 7.90
C GLN A 194 -7.09 -21.43 9.10
N ILE A 195 -6.51 -21.55 10.30
CA ILE A 195 -7.21 -22.00 11.52
C ILE A 195 -7.98 -20.82 12.17
N GLY A 196 -7.75 -19.59 11.71
CA GLY A 196 -8.23 -18.35 12.32
C GLY A 196 -9.73 -18.10 12.27
N ASP A 197 -10.53 -18.93 11.61
CA ASP A 197 -11.99 -18.81 11.60
C ASP A 197 -12.67 -20.07 12.17
N LEU A 198 -12.51 -20.24 13.48
CA LEU A 198 -13.21 -21.28 14.25
C LEU A 198 -14.73 -21.08 14.21
N ASP A 199 -15.20 -19.84 14.02
CA ASP A 199 -16.63 -19.50 13.96
C ASP A 199 -17.27 -20.03 12.66
N HIS A 200 -16.56 -19.98 11.53
CA HIS A 200 -17.03 -20.58 10.29
C HIS A 200 -17.19 -22.11 10.35
N GLY A 201 -16.32 -22.81 11.10
CA GLY A 201 -16.45 -24.25 11.34
C GLY A 201 -17.64 -24.63 12.24
N LEU A 202 -17.99 -23.75 13.18
CA LEU A 202 -19.14 -23.92 14.08
C LEU A 202 -20.47 -23.59 13.41
N ALA A 203 -20.50 -22.63 12.48
CA ALA A 203 -21.70 -22.29 11.72
C ALA A 203 -22.11 -23.38 10.70
N GLY A 204 -21.14 -24.14 10.16
CA GLY A 204 -21.40 -25.23 9.20
C GLY A 204 -21.85 -26.55 9.81
N SER A 205 -21.64 -26.75 11.11
CA SER A 205 -21.99 -28.01 11.81
C SER A 205 -23.40 -28.00 12.44
N GLY A 206 -24.14 -26.90 12.29
CA GLY A 206 -25.49 -26.72 12.81
C GLY A 206 -26.65 -26.99 11.84
N GLN A 207 -26.40 -27.47 10.62
CA GLN A 207 -27.49 -27.87 9.73
C GLN A 207 -27.81 -29.35 9.99
N PRO A 208 -28.94 -29.69 10.65
CA PRO A 208 -29.36 -31.08 10.74
C PRO A 208 -29.65 -31.58 9.33
N THR A 209 -28.73 -32.37 8.78
CA THR A 209 -29.01 -33.26 7.65
C THR A 209 -30.20 -34.13 8.03
N ARG A 210 -31.36 -33.72 7.54
CA ARG A 210 -32.56 -34.54 7.49
C ARG A 210 -32.23 -35.73 6.58
N ALA A 211 -32.01 -36.88 7.21
CA ALA A 211 -32.11 -38.24 6.69
C ALA A 211 -31.43 -38.57 5.35
N GLY A 212 -30.32 -39.31 5.39
CA GLY A 212 -29.82 -40.02 4.20
C GLY A 212 -28.40 -40.60 4.30
N GLY A 213 -28.23 -41.65 5.09
CA GLY A 213 -27.32 -42.78 4.80
C GLY A 213 -25.83 -42.54 4.51
N SER A 214 -25.01 -42.95 5.48
CA SER A 214 -23.74 -43.70 5.32
C SER A 214 -22.45 -43.02 4.85
N ARG A 215 -21.50 -43.07 5.81
CA ARG A 215 -20.05 -43.35 5.69
C ARG A 215 -19.12 -42.22 5.22
N GLY A 216 -18.50 -41.60 6.24
CA GLY A 216 -17.04 -41.65 6.36
C GLY A 216 -16.29 -40.36 6.11
N ALA A 217 -16.27 -39.44 7.09
CA ALA A 217 -15.24 -38.40 7.18
C ALA A 217 -15.06 -37.96 8.63
N TYR A 218 -14.41 -38.79 9.44
CA TYR A 218 -13.77 -38.32 10.67
C TYR A 218 -12.26 -38.39 10.49
N CYS A 219 -11.60 -37.27 10.81
CA CYS A 219 -10.16 -37.14 10.93
C CYS A 219 -9.57 -38.31 11.72
N ARG A 220 -8.66 -39.04 11.07
CA ARG A 220 -7.82 -40.04 11.71
C ARG A 220 -6.79 -39.30 12.57
N VAL A 221 -7.10 -39.15 13.86
CA VAL A 221 -6.08 -38.84 14.86
C VAL A 221 -5.19 -40.08 14.93
N GLN A 222 -4.02 -39.99 14.32
CA GLN A 222 -3.02 -41.04 14.33
C GLN A 222 -2.53 -41.21 15.78
N GLN A 223 -2.98 -42.29 16.39
CA GLN A 223 -2.71 -42.67 17.76
C GLN A 223 -1.59 -43.70 17.73
N ASP A 224 -0.35 -43.22 17.57
CA ASP A 224 0.83 -44.05 17.74
C ASP A 224 1.12 -44.18 19.24
N ALA A 225 0.85 -45.38 19.78
CA ALA A 225 1.27 -45.84 21.10
C ALA A 225 1.71 -47.31 21.00
N PRO A 226 2.61 -47.76 21.89
CA PRO A 226 3.72 -48.64 21.55
C PRO A 226 3.36 -50.13 21.61
N GLU A 227 3.91 -50.89 20.67
CA GLU A 227 3.84 -52.36 20.64
C GLU A 227 4.72 -52.94 21.74
N SER A 228 4.07 -53.37 22.83
CA SER A 228 4.67 -54.13 23.92
C SER A 228 4.52 -55.63 23.69
N LEU A 229 5.67 -56.32 23.84
CA LEU A 229 5.85 -57.68 24.36
C LEU A 229 4.89 -58.79 23.91
N GLN A 230 5.44 -59.74 23.14
CA GLN A 230 5.04 -61.15 23.23
C GLN A 230 6.19 -62.03 23.76
N PRO A 231 5.87 -63.04 24.60
CA PRO A 231 6.83 -63.96 25.17
C PRO A 231 7.09 -65.14 24.22
N ARG A 232 8.36 -65.57 24.12
CA ARG A 232 8.75 -66.80 23.41
C ARG A 232 8.72 -67.97 24.39
N SER A 233 7.69 -68.80 24.29
CA SER A 233 7.60 -70.11 24.94
C SER A 233 8.19 -71.21 24.04
N SER A 234 9.25 -71.85 24.55
CA SER A 234 9.59 -73.29 24.48
C SER A 234 9.36 -74.12 23.20
N GLY A 235 10.43 -74.78 22.76
CA GLY A 235 10.43 -76.25 22.64
C GLY A 235 10.94 -76.83 21.33
N SER A 236 12.19 -77.31 21.32
CA SER A 236 12.68 -78.64 20.88
C SER A 236 14.19 -78.58 20.69
#